data_AF-A0A3A4BKE2-F1
#
_entry.id   AF-A0A3A4BKE2-F1
#
_cell.length_a   1.000
_cell.length_b   1.000
_cell.length_c   1.000
_cell.angle_alpha   90.00
_cell.angle_beta   90.00
_cell.angle_gamma   90.00
#
_symmetry.space_group_name_H-M   'P 1'
#
loop_
_entity.id
_entity.type
_entity.pdbx_description
1 polymer ?
#
loop_
_entity_poly.entity_id
_entity_poly.type
_entity_poly.pdbx_seq_one_letter_code
_entity_poly.pdbx_strand_id
1 'polypeptide(L)'
;MRTIRIAAVVTLAAPALMIGIAPPAMAANSACTIAFFTTTCTTRTVPANTSSRDIWMEVQNCKGWAGGSTLHFKLQDVGTGSYFWHGSLAYGHRKWIRVTGLYGSYKLRLDGEPGSYGNLVNSASGWWEHTTTC
;
A
#
# COMPACT_ATOMS: atom_id res chain seq x y z
N MET A 1 -19.11 14.85 68.82
CA MET A 1 -17.99 15.23 67.91
C MET A 1 -18.35 14.80 66.50
N ARG A 2 -18.25 15.73 65.52
CA ARG A 2 -18.40 15.48 64.07
C ARG A 2 -17.16 14.78 63.53
N THR A 3 -17.28 13.74 62.69
CA THR A 3 -16.37 13.46 61.54
C THR A 3 -16.88 12.27 60.70
N ILE A 4 -17.40 12.50 59.48
CA ILE A 4 -16.79 12.36 58.12
C ILE A 4 -16.89 10.95 57.50
N ARG A 5 -17.40 10.96 56.27
CA ARG A 5 -17.80 9.89 55.33
C ARG A 5 -16.60 9.18 54.69
N ILE A 6 -16.76 7.92 54.27
CA ILE A 6 -16.16 7.43 53.00
C ILE A 6 -17.13 6.45 52.33
N ALA A 7 -17.63 6.83 51.15
CA ALA A 7 -18.41 5.98 50.26
C ALA A 7 -17.46 5.12 49.43
N ALA A 8 -17.60 3.80 49.50
CA ALA A 8 -16.92 2.89 48.58
C ALA A 8 -17.77 2.72 47.33
N VAL A 9 -17.51 3.53 46.31
CA VAL A 9 -18.03 3.32 44.96
C VAL A 9 -17.22 2.18 44.36
N VAL A 10 -17.82 1.00 44.28
CA VAL A 10 -17.31 -0.12 43.48
C VAL A 10 -17.58 0.22 42.01
N THR A 11 -16.61 0.85 41.36
CA THR A 11 -16.59 1.02 39.91
C THR A 11 -16.37 -0.33 39.26
N LEU A 12 -17.46 -0.95 38.81
CA LEU A 12 -17.45 -2.08 37.90
C LEU A 12 -16.66 -1.72 36.64
N ALA A 13 -15.70 -2.59 36.32
CA ALA A 13 -14.85 -2.51 35.15
C ALA A 13 -15.67 -2.30 33.87
N ALA A 14 -15.40 -1.21 33.16
CA ALA A 14 -15.82 -1.07 31.78
C ALA A 14 -15.00 -2.06 30.93
N PRO A 15 -15.62 -3.02 30.22
CA PRO A 15 -14.88 -3.82 29.27
C PRO A 15 -14.35 -2.89 28.18
N ALA A 16 -13.06 -3.07 27.89
CA ALA A 16 -12.31 -2.37 26.87
C ALA A 16 -13.13 -2.22 25.59
N LEU A 17 -13.33 -0.97 25.18
CA LEU A 17 -13.73 -0.61 23.84
C LEU A 17 -12.64 -1.15 22.91
N MET A 18 -12.82 -2.37 22.42
CA MET A 18 -12.09 -2.87 21.26
C MET A 18 -12.50 -1.94 20.13
N ILE A 19 -11.69 -0.89 19.91
CA ILE A 19 -11.71 -0.11 18.69
C ILE A 19 -11.38 -1.13 17.61
N GLY A 20 -12.43 -1.71 17.03
CA GLY A 20 -12.33 -2.48 15.81
C GLY A 20 -11.71 -1.53 14.81
N ILE A 21 -10.41 -1.70 14.57
CA ILE A 21 -9.72 -1.04 13.48
C ILE A 21 -10.45 -1.58 12.25
N ALA A 22 -11.38 -0.79 11.72
CA ALA A 22 -12.11 -1.18 10.53
C ALA A 22 -11.04 -1.59 9.50
N PRO A 23 -11.13 -2.81 8.94
CA PRO A 23 -10.13 -3.24 7.97
C PRO A 23 -10.05 -2.16 6.88
N PRO A 24 -8.84 -1.81 6.42
CA PRO A 24 -8.68 -0.74 5.46
C PRO A 24 -9.59 -1.03 4.26
N ALA A 25 -10.44 -0.06 3.92
CA ALA A 25 -11.35 -0.18 2.80
C ALA A 25 -10.58 -0.63 1.55
N MET A 26 -10.98 -1.76 0.99
CA MET A 26 -10.33 -2.37 -0.16
C MET A 26 -10.79 -1.65 -1.43
N ALA A 27 -9.84 -1.14 -2.20
CA ALA A 27 -10.12 -0.46 -3.45
C ALA A 27 -9.85 -1.38 -4.64
N ALA A 28 -10.58 -1.23 -5.75
CA ALA A 28 -10.26 -1.94 -7.00
C ALA A 28 -8.97 -1.39 -7.65
N ASN A 29 -8.65 -0.13 -7.35
CA ASN A 29 -7.44 0.55 -7.77
C ASN A 29 -6.88 1.41 -6.63
N SER A 30 -5.56 1.59 -6.59
CA SER A 30 -4.94 2.55 -5.69
C SER A 30 -3.59 2.99 -6.22
N ALA A 31 -3.39 4.30 -6.25
CA ALA A 31 -2.14 4.90 -6.65
C ALA A 31 -1.48 5.68 -5.51
N CYS A 32 -0.16 5.83 -5.60
CA CYS A 32 0.62 6.73 -4.77
C CYS A 32 1.73 7.39 -5.58
N THR A 33 2.14 8.58 -5.14
CA THR A 33 3.30 9.31 -5.67
C THR A 33 4.21 9.62 -4.50
N ILE A 34 5.52 9.46 -4.67
CA ILE A 34 6.49 9.90 -3.67
C ILE A 34 6.44 11.43 -3.63
N ALA A 35 6.05 11.98 -2.48
CA ALA A 35 5.86 13.41 -2.29
C ALA A 35 7.21 14.14 -2.21
N PHE A 36 7.17 15.47 -2.29
CA PHE A 36 8.34 16.29 -2.00
C PHE A 36 8.85 16.01 -0.58
N PHE A 37 10.17 15.86 -0.42
CA PHE A 37 10.85 15.55 0.84
C PHE A 37 10.58 14.17 1.45
N THR A 38 9.92 13.25 0.73
CA THR A 38 9.85 11.83 1.12
C THR A 38 10.60 10.95 0.13
N THR A 39 10.94 9.74 0.55
CA THR A 39 11.61 8.74 -0.31
C THR A 39 10.77 7.50 -0.54
N THR A 40 9.54 7.48 -0.02
CA THR A 40 8.67 6.32 -0.08
C THR A 40 7.21 6.71 -0.24
N CYS A 41 6.42 5.84 -0.86
CA CYS A 41 4.97 5.88 -0.81
C CYS A 41 4.40 4.48 -0.80
N THR A 42 3.22 4.31 -0.21
CA THR A 42 2.51 3.03 -0.18
C THR A 42 1.08 3.25 -0.62
N THR A 43 0.57 2.39 -1.50
CA THR A 43 -0.84 2.43 -1.93
C THR A 43 -1.77 1.96 -0.80
N ARG A 44 -3.07 2.18 -0.99
CA ARG A 44 -4.09 1.48 -0.20
C ARG A 44 -4.12 0.00 -0.57
N THR A 45 -4.88 -0.75 0.22
CA THR A 45 -5.10 -2.19 0.00
C THR A 45 -5.95 -2.41 -1.24
N VAL A 46 -5.49 -3.28 -2.14
CA VAL A 46 -6.23 -3.75 -3.32
C VAL A 46 -6.35 -5.26 -3.25
N PRO A 47 -7.56 -5.84 -3.34
CA PRO A 47 -7.74 -7.29 -3.35
C PRO A 47 -7.33 -7.85 -4.71
N ALA A 48 -6.73 -9.04 -4.75
CA ALA A 48 -6.47 -9.72 -6.02
C ALA A 48 -7.78 -10.01 -6.77
N ASN A 49 -7.70 -10.07 -8.10
CA ASN A 49 -8.84 -10.44 -8.91
C ASN A 49 -9.33 -11.84 -8.49
N THR A 50 -10.62 -11.96 -8.16
CA THR A 50 -11.18 -13.21 -7.67
C THR A 50 -11.24 -14.30 -8.74
N SER A 51 -11.36 -13.91 -10.01
CA SER A 51 -11.46 -14.83 -11.15
C SER A 51 -10.08 -15.22 -11.67
N SER A 52 -9.21 -14.25 -11.95
CA SER A 52 -7.90 -14.48 -12.59
C SER A 52 -6.74 -14.64 -11.60
N ARG A 53 -6.94 -14.38 -10.30
CA ARG A 53 -5.91 -14.47 -9.25
C ARG A 53 -4.68 -13.62 -9.56
N ASP A 54 -4.91 -12.44 -10.11
CA ASP A 54 -3.86 -11.51 -10.50
C ASP A 54 -4.08 -10.10 -9.94
N ILE A 55 -2.99 -9.35 -9.93
CA ILE A 55 -2.96 -7.90 -9.75
C ILE A 55 -2.04 -7.31 -10.80
N TRP A 56 -2.43 -6.15 -11.29
CA TRP A 56 -1.65 -5.36 -12.22
C TRP A 56 -1.04 -4.17 -11.51
N MET A 57 0.20 -3.87 -11.86
CA MET A 57 0.97 -2.77 -11.30
C MET A 57 1.49 -1.90 -12.44
N GLU A 58 1.37 -0.59 -12.29
CA GLU A 58 2.15 0.37 -13.06
C GLU A 58 3.11 1.04 -12.10
N VAL A 59 4.37 1.10 -12.48
CA VAL A 59 5.41 1.83 -11.76
C VAL A 59 6.10 2.75 -12.74
N GLN A 60 6.33 3.98 -12.32
CA GLN A 60 6.83 5.04 -13.17
C GLN A 60 7.93 5.80 -12.45
N ASN A 61 9.08 5.93 -13.12
CA ASN A 61 10.24 6.66 -12.66
C ASN A 61 10.70 7.68 -13.72
N CYS A 62 9.78 8.51 -14.21
CA CYS A 62 10.03 9.48 -15.30
C CYS A 62 10.13 10.93 -14.80
N LYS A 63 9.59 11.21 -13.61
CA LYS A 63 9.35 12.56 -13.14
C LYS A 63 10.09 12.73 -11.82
N GLY A 64 11.32 13.20 -11.89
CA GLY A 64 12.16 13.50 -10.74
C GLY A 64 12.78 14.87 -10.92
N TRP A 65 12.49 15.79 -10.02
CA TRP A 65 13.18 17.08 -9.90
C TRP A 65 14.50 16.94 -9.13
N ALA A 66 14.69 15.80 -8.45
CA ALA A 66 15.84 15.51 -7.59
C ALA A 66 17.01 14.76 -8.28
N GLY A 67 16.87 14.36 -9.55
CA GLY A 67 17.84 13.51 -10.23
C GLY A 67 17.27 12.13 -10.59
N GLY A 68 18.09 11.29 -11.21
CA GLY A 68 17.69 10.03 -11.86
C GLY A 68 18.22 8.78 -11.18
N SER A 69 17.71 8.47 -9.99
CA SER A 69 18.03 7.22 -9.30
C SER A 69 17.09 6.07 -9.69
N THR A 70 17.46 4.85 -9.31
CA THR A 70 16.62 3.67 -9.53
C THR A 70 15.47 3.64 -8.53
N LEU A 71 14.24 3.49 -9.03
CA LEU A 71 13.05 3.24 -8.22
C LEU A 71 13.02 1.76 -7.82
N HIS A 72 12.96 1.48 -6.53
CA HIS A 72 12.65 0.15 -6.01
C HIS A 72 11.17 0.06 -5.66
N PHE A 73 10.57 -1.09 -5.93
CA PHE A 73 9.16 -1.30 -5.62
C PHE A 73 8.90 -2.73 -5.17
N LYS A 74 7.92 -2.87 -4.27
CA LYS A 74 7.61 -4.12 -3.58
C LYS A 74 6.11 -4.29 -3.45
N LEU A 75 5.62 -5.49 -3.70
CA LEU A 75 4.24 -5.90 -3.45
C LEU A 75 4.18 -6.64 -2.12
N GLN A 76 3.41 -6.09 -1.19
CA GLN A 76 3.23 -6.65 0.15
C GLN A 76 1.86 -7.30 0.27
N ASP A 77 1.80 -8.52 0.80
CA ASP A 77 0.57 -9.17 1.22
C ASP A 77 0.11 -8.56 2.56
N VAL A 78 -1.14 -8.09 2.62
CA VAL A 78 -1.69 -7.41 3.80
C VAL A 78 -2.04 -8.39 4.93
N GLY A 79 -2.38 -9.64 4.61
CA GLY A 79 -2.72 -10.65 5.61
C GLY A 79 -1.49 -11.17 6.35
N THR A 80 -0.38 -11.36 5.64
CA THR A 80 0.87 -11.88 6.23
C THR A 80 1.89 -10.78 6.57
N GLY A 81 1.74 -9.59 6.00
CA GLY A 81 2.73 -8.52 6.07
C GLY A 81 3.99 -8.78 5.25
N SER A 82 4.08 -9.90 4.53
CA SER A 82 5.28 -10.31 3.79
C SER A 82 5.37 -9.65 2.42
N TYR A 83 6.58 -9.34 1.98
CA TYR A 83 6.83 -8.91 0.60
C TYR A 83 6.86 -10.14 -0.31
N PHE A 84 5.84 -10.28 -1.14
CA PHE A 84 5.67 -11.42 -2.03
C PHE A 84 6.46 -11.26 -3.33
N TRP A 85 6.59 -10.02 -3.81
CA TRP A 85 7.21 -9.71 -5.09
C TRP A 85 7.92 -8.36 -5.03
N HIS A 86 9.03 -8.19 -5.74
CA HIS A 86 9.76 -6.93 -5.78
C HIS A 86 10.48 -6.73 -7.12
N GLY A 87 10.84 -5.49 -7.41
CA GLY A 87 11.58 -5.12 -8.60
C GLY A 87 12.27 -3.76 -8.48
N SER A 88 12.94 -3.38 -9.56
CA SER A 88 13.53 -2.07 -9.72
C SER A 88 13.26 -1.52 -11.13
N LEU A 89 13.27 -0.19 -11.25
CA LEU A 89 13.02 0.54 -12.48
C LEU A 89 14.00 1.71 -12.58
N ALA A 90 14.82 1.70 -13.62
CA ALA A 90 15.74 2.79 -13.91
C ALA A 90 14.98 4.10 -14.16
N TYR A 91 15.65 5.23 -13.96
CA TYR A 91 15.11 6.54 -14.29
C TYR A 91 14.84 6.69 -15.79
N GLY A 92 13.80 7.45 -16.16
CA GLY A 92 13.37 7.60 -17.54
C GLY A 92 12.56 6.42 -18.05
N HIS A 93 12.01 5.59 -17.15
CA HIS A 93 11.21 4.43 -17.52
C HIS A 93 9.87 4.34 -16.79
N ARG A 94 8.93 3.68 -17.46
CA ARG A 94 7.65 3.22 -16.92
C ARG A 94 7.51 1.73 -17.21
N LYS A 95 6.96 0.97 -16.26
CA LYS A 95 6.76 -0.47 -16.40
C LYS A 95 5.36 -0.87 -15.93
N TRP A 96 4.72 -1.72 -16.72
CA TRP A 96 3.46 -2.38 -16.42
C TRP A 96 3.74 -3.86 -16.14
N ILE A 97 3.15 -4.40 -15.09
CA ILE A 97 3.51 -5.71 -14.54
C ILE A 97 2.25 -6.45 -14.15
N ARG A 98 2.19 -7.74 -14.48
CA ARG A 98 1.15 -8.65 -14.00
C ARG A 98 1.74 -9.60 -12.97
N VAL A 99 1.19 -9.63 -11.77
CA VAL A 99 1.56 -10.61 -10.75
C VAL A 99 0.42 -11.61 -10.59
N THR A 100 0.69 -12.89 -10.80
CA THR A 100 -0.30 -13.97 -10.80
C THR A 100 -0.16 -14.87 -9.57
N GLY A 101 -1.18 -15.70 -9.31
CA GLY A 101 -1.16 -16.65 -8.19
C GLY A 101 -1.47 -16.00 -6.84
N LEU A 102 -2.21 -14.90 -6.86
CA LEU A 102 -2.52 -14.08 -5.69
C LEU A 102 -3.92 -14.41 -5.16
N TYR A 103 -4.01 -14.62 -3.84
CA TYR A 103 -5.26 -15.01 -3.16
C TYR A 103 -5.70 -14.03 -2.06
N GLY A 104 -4.82 -13.08 -1.71
CA GLY A 104 -5.04 -12.13 -0.64
C GLY A 104 -5.36 -10.72 -1.14
N SER A 105 -4.99 -9.76 -0.31
CA SER A 105 -5.02 -8.34 -0.64
C SER A 105 -3.64 -7.76 -0.47
N TYR A 106 -3.30 -6.80 -1.32
CA TYR A 106 -1.93 -6.36 -1.49
C TYR A 106 -1.81 -4.84 -1.46
N LYS A 107 -0.61 -4.37 -1.14
CA LYS A 107 -0.21 -2.97 -1.24
C LYS A 107 1.08 -2.88 -2.03
N LEU A 108 1.19 -1.86 -2.87
CA LEU A 108 2.43 -1.52 -3.55
C LEU A 108 3.17 -0.50 -2.70
N ARG A 109 4.43 -0.78 -2.41
CA ARG A 109 5.37 0.15 -1.78
C ARG A 109 6.41 0.57 -2.81
N LEU A 110 6.68 1.86 -2.86
CA LEU A 110 7.75 2.48 -3.63
C LEU A 110 8.81 2.99 -2.67
N ASP A 111 10.08 2.77 -3.03
CA ASP A 111 11.26 3.31 -2.36
C ASP A 111 12.14 3.96 -3.46
N GLY A 112 12.23 5.29 -3.47
CA GLY A 112 12.88 6.04 -4.54
C GLY A 112 12.81 7.56 -4.34
N GLU A 113 12.89 8.31 -5.44
CA GLU A 113 12.89 9.77 -5.39
C GLU A 113 11.50 10.40 -5.57
N PRO A 114 11.30 11.62 -5.04
CA PRO A 114 10.09 12.40 -5.25
C PRO A 114 9.65 12.49 -6.71
N GLY A 115 8.36 12.27 -6.94
CA GLY A 115 7.72 12.26 -8.25
C GLY A 115 7.66 10.88 -8.93
N SER A 116 8.34 9.87 -8.39
CA SER A 116 8.07 8.47 -8.72
C SER A 116 6.62 8.11 -8.39
N TYR A 117 6.00 7.30 -9.24
CA TYR A 117 4.59 6.95 -9.16
C TYR A 117 4.38 5.44 -9.22
N GLY A 118 3.33 4.98 -8.56
CA GLY A 118 2.93 3.58 -8.52
C GLY A 118 1.42 3.47 -8.46
N ASN A 119 0.87 2.54 -9.21
CA ASN A 119 -0.54 2.25 -9.26
C ASN A 119 -0.75 0.73 -9.19
N LEU A 120 -1.71 0.33 -8.38
CA LEU A 120 -2.09 -1.05 -8.16
C LEU A 120 -3.55 -1.22 -8.55
N VAL A 121 -3.86 -2.14 -9.44
CA VAL A 121 -5.23 -2.38 -9.90
C VAL A 121 -5.53 -3.87 -9.98
N ASN A 122 -6.75 -4.27 -9.62
CA ASN A 122 -7.17 -5.68 -9.66
C ASN A 122 -7.83 -6.08 -10.98
N SER A 123 -7.92 -5.15 -11.92
CA SER A 123 -8.39 -5.38 -13.28
C SER A 123 -7.82 -4.31 -14.19
N ALA A 124 -7.19 -4.73 -15.28
CA ALA A 124 -6.55 -3.82 -16.23
C ALA A 124 -6.82 -4.31 -17.65
N SER A 125 -7.96 -3.88 -18.21
CA SER A 125 -8.28 -4.18 -19.61
C SER A 125 -7.27 -3.46 -20.52
N GLY A 126 -6.65 -4.21 -21.43
CA GLY A 126 -5.67 -3.67 -22.38
C GLY A 126 -4.28 -3.41 -21.81
N TRP A 127 -3.97 -3.86 -20.58
CA TRP A 127 -2.60 -3.84 -20.07
C TRP A 127 -1.90 -5.14 -20.46
N TRP A 128 -0.64 -5.02 -20.87
CA TRP A 128 0.28 -6.13 -21.02
C TRP A 128 1.59 -5.78 -20.31
N GLU A 129 2.36 -6.80 -19.95
CA GLU A 129 3.66 -6.57 -19.34
C GLU A 129 4.63 -5.97 -20.36
N HIS A 130 5.13 -4.78 -20.07
CA HIS A 130 6.14 -4.10 -20.89
C HIS A 130 6.79 -2.97 -20.11
N THR A 131 7.93 -2.49 -20.62
CA THR A 131 8.63 -1.31 -20.14
C THR A 131 8.74 -0.32 -21.29
N THR A 132 8.44 0.95 -21.06
CA THR A 132 8.66 2.02 -22.03
C THR A 132 9.57 3.08 -21.45
N THR A 133 10.24 3.82 -22.33
CA THR A 133 10.89 5.07 -21.97
C THR A 133 9.85 6.17 -21.77
N CYS A 134 10.25 7.15 -21.00
CA CYS A 134 9.58 8.38 -20.69
C CYS A 134 10.67 9.39 -20.24
#